data_AF-A0A942GCX7-F1
#
_entry.id   AF-A0A942GCX7-F1
#
_cell.length_a   1.000
_cell.length_b   1.000
_cell.length_c   1.000
_cell.angle_alpha   90.00
_cell.angle_beta   90.00
_cell.angle_gamma   90.00
#
_symmetry.space_group_name_H-M   'P 1'
#
loop_
_entity.id
_entity.type
_entity.pdbx_description
1 polymer ?
#
loop_
_entity_poly.entity_id
_entity_poly.type
_entity_poly.pdbx_seq_one_letter_code
_entity_poly.pdbx_strand_id
1 'polypeptide(L)'
;MTDIATVEAAGLQVDPVLHRFVEDELLPGSGVDAARFWPGLADLVERFTPRNRDLLAVRDDLQRQIDGWHRERRNDVHDHAAYRAFLDELGYLQPDPADLRIPDADVDPEIGSIAGPQLVVPVSNARYAVNAANARWGSLYDALYGTDALGDQPPAGPYDPARGARVVAWARDFLDAAVPLDGAGHGEVTAYAVRDGALVATTHDGADVALRDRDAFLGHVGAADAPDEILLEHHRLGIRLVVDREHPVGAGYPAGLADVKLEAVVTVIMDAEDSVAAVDAADKVAVYRNWLGLMRGELTAEVAKDGRTFTRRLEPDLVFTGPDGDELRRRRRALLLVRNVGPLMTTPAIRDRHGDEVFEGLLDAAFTVLAARHDLQRDAAARNSTVGAVYVVKPKLHGPDEVAFTDEVFAAVEAMLDLPANTVRLGLMDEERRTSANLPACIAAAGARLAFINTGFLDRTGDEMHTAMEAGAMVRKADMKAQPWLQAYEDRNVDVGLAAGLRGRAQIGKGMWAAPDRMAAMLDEKVGHPMAGASCAWVPSPTAATLHATHYHRVDVEARQQELAGR
;
A
#
# COMPACT_ATOMS: atom_id res chain seq x y z
N MET A 1 -9.14 38.80 8.30
CA MET A 1 -8.81 37.56 9.01
C MET A 1 -9.26 37.75 10.44
N THR A 2 -10.36 37.12 10.81
CA THR A 2 -10.85 37.09 12.19
C THR A 2 -9.80 36.33 13.01
N ASP A 3 -9.30 36.91 14.10
CA ASP A 3 -8.49 36.19 15.09
C ASP A 3 -9.30 34.99 15.58
N ILE A 4 -8.96 33.80 15.08
CA ILE A 4 -9.46 32.56 15.65
C ILE A 4 -8.73 32.43 16.98
N ALA A 5 -9.47 32.40 18.08
CA ALA A 5 -8.89 32.18 19.41
C ALA A 5 -8.12 30.85 19.41
N THR A 6 -6.82 30.88 19.66
CA THR A 6 -5.95 29.71 19.78
C THR A 6 -5.78 29.29 21.24
N VAL A 7 -5.34 28.05 21.47
CA VAL A 7 -4.97 27.53 22.79
C VAL A 7 -3.45 27.47 22.89
N GLU A 8 -2.89 28.03 23.96
CA GLU A 8 -1.45 27.93 24.22
C GLU A 8 -1.12 26.57 24.82
N ALA A 9 -0.12 25.90 24.25
CA ALA A 9 0.40 24.63 24.75
C ALA A 9 1.92 24.53 24.54
N ALA A 10 2.69 24.67 25.62
CA ALA A 10 4.16 24.57 25.62
C ALA A 10 4.87 25.52 24.62
N GLY A 11 4.34 26.74 24.47
CA GLY A 11 4.83 27.76 23.55
C GLY A 11 4.26 27.66 22.13
N LEU A 12 3.43 26.66 21.84
CA LEU A 12 2.68 26.54 20.59
C LEU A 12 1.32 27.23 20.72
N GLN A 13 0.82 27.79 19.61
CA GLN A 13 -0.55 28.27 19.50
C GLN A 13 -1.34 27.29 18.64
N VAL A 14 -2.22 26.51 19.26
CA VAL A 14 -2.93 25.39 18.65
C VAL A 14 -4.38 25.79 18.35
N ASP A 15 -4.90 25.41 17.19
CA ASP A 15 -6.33 25.55 16.91
C ASP A 15 -7.17 24.78 17.96
N PRO A 16 -8.24 25.37 18.53
CA PRO A 16 -9.02 24.72 19.58
C PRO A 16 -9.64 23.38 19.21
N VAL A 17 -9.96 23.15 17.93
CA VAL A 17 -10.50 21.86 17.47
C VAL A 17 -9.42 20.79 17.50
N LEU A 18 -8.21 21.12 17.06
CA LEU A 18 -7.07 20.21 17.12
C LEU A 18 -6.64 19.94 18.57
N HIS A 19 -6.51 20.99 19.39
CA HIS A 19 -6.17 20.84 20.80
C HIS A 19 -7.15 19.90 21.53
N ARG A 20 -8.46 20.11 21.32
CA ARG A 20 -9.50 19.26 21.91
C ARG A 20 -9.42 17.81 21.42
N PHE A 21 -9.22 17.58 20.12
CA PHE A 21 -9.02 16.23 19.60
C PHE A 21 -7.81 15.55 20.28
N VAL A 22 -6.70 16.27 20.46
CA VAL A 22 -5.51 15.71 21.10
C VAL A 22 -5.79 15.31 22.55
N GLU A 23 -6.36 16.22 23.35
CA GLU A 23 -6.63 16.01 24.77
C GLU A 23 -7.74 14.98 25.04
N ASP A 24 -8.84 15.06 24.30
CA ASP A 24 -10.05 14.30 24.59
C ASP A 24 -10.10 12.96 23.84
N GLU A 25 -9.41 12.84 22.70
CA GLU A 25 -9.49 11.66 21.83
C GLU A 25 -8.15 10.96 21.64
N LEU A 26 -7.05 11.67 21.31
CA LEU A 26 -5.79 11.04 20.91
C LEU A 26 -4.93 10.56 22.09
N LEU A 27 -4.72 11.39 23.11
CA LEU A 27 -3.91 11.05 24.27
C LEU A 27 -4.55 9.97 25.17
N PRO A 28 -5.85 10.00 25.47
CA PRO A 28 -6.47 9.02 26.37
C PRO A 28 -6.29 7.59 25.88
N GLY A 29 -5.69 6.74 26.70
CA GLY A 29 -5.39 5.34 26.37
C GLY A 29 -4.06 5.11 25.67
N SER A 30 -3.37 6.16 25.18
CA SER A 30 -2.06 6.02 24.52
C SER A 30 -0.89 5.76 25.47
N GLY A 31 -1.07 5.99 26.78
CA GLY A 31 0.01 5.96 27.77
C GLY A 31 1.01 7.13 27.64
N VAL A 32 0.67 8.18 26.90
CA VAL A 32 1.39 9.46 26.84
C VAL A 32 0.45 10.54 27.39
N ASP A 33 0.93 11.36 28.32
CA ASP A 33 0.15 12.49 28.86
C ASP A 33 0.47 13.80 28.14
N ALA A 34 -0.39 14.80 28.33
CA ALA A 34 -0.26 16.13 27.72
C ALA A 34 1.03 16.86 28.16
N ALA A 35 1.46 16.65 29.42
CA ALA A 35 2.65 17.28 29.98
C ALA A 35 3.96 16.76 29.34
N ARG A 36 3.93 15.55 28.76
CA ARG A 36 4.99 15.01 27.92
C ARG A 36 4.80 15.37 26.45
N PHE A 37 3.57 15.25 25.94
CA PHE A 37 3.30 15.38 24.51
C PHE A 37 3.54 16.79 23.97
N TRP A 38 2.94 17.82 24.58
CA TRP A 38 3.04 19.18 24.04
C TRP A 38 4.46 19.75 24.09
N PRO A 39 5.24 19.61 25.18
CA PRO A 39 6.65 20.01 25.16
C PRO A 39 7.47 19.21 24.14
N GLY A 40 7.24 17.90 24.03
CA GLY A 40 7.91 17.08 23.04
C GLY A 40 7.63 17.52 21.60
N LEU A 41 6.38 17.85 21.29
CA LEU A 41 5.99 18.39 19.98
C LEU A 41 6.62 19.77 19.74
N ALA A 42 6.63 20.64 20.75
CA ALA A 42 7.27 21.96 20.64
C ALA A 42 8.78 21.84 20.37
N ASP A 43 9.46 20.92 21.04
CA ASP A 43 10.89 20.64 20.83
C ASP A 43 11.16 20.03 19.45
N LEU A 44 10.28 19.13 18.97
CA LEU A 44 10.35 18.57 17.61
C LEU A 44 10.25 19.70 16.57
N VAL A 45 9.25 20.57 16.70
CA VAL A 45 9.02 21.70 15.80
C VAL A 45 10.21 22.66 15.80
N GLU A 46 10.68 23.07 16.99
CA GLU A 46 11.82 23.96 17.15
C GLU A 46 13.09 23.39 16.49
N ARG A 47 13.36 22.10 16.70
CA ARG A 47 14.56 21.44 16.20
C ARG A 47 14.57 21.28 14.68
N PHE A 48 13.44 20.89 14.08
CA PHE A 48 13.41 20.45 12.68
C PHE A 48 12.87 21.51 11.71
N THR A 49 12.17 22.54 12.16
CA THR A 49 11.65 23.61 11.29
C THR A 49 12.76 24.35 10.53
N PRO A 50 13.88 24.78 11.16
CA PRO A 50 14.95 25.47 10.43
C PRO A 50 15.56 24.58 9.33
N ARG A 51 15.86 23.31 9.66
CA ARG A 51 16.42 22.36 8.70
C ARG A 51 15.47 22.04 7.55
N ASN A 52 14.16 21.97 7.81
CA ASN A 52 13.19 21.77 6.74
C ASN A 52 13.18 22.96 5.77
N ARG A 53 13.19 24.20 6.31
CA ARG A 53 13.31 25.42 5.48
C ARG A 53 14.59 25.41 4.64
N ASP A 54 15.71 25.01 5.21
CA ASP A 54 16.99 24.91 4.50
C ASP A 54 16.93 23.89 3.36
N LEU A 55 16.31 22.73 3.57
CA LEU A 55 16.14 21.71 2.53
C LEU A 55 15.26 22.21 1.37
N LEU A 56 14.17 22.93 1.67
CA LEU A 56 13.34 23.55 0.64
C LEU A 56 14.09 24.63 -0.13
N ALA A 57 14.91 25.45 0.55
CA ALA A 57 15.76 26.43 -0.11
C ALA A 57 16.80 25.79 -1.04
N VAL A 58 17.31 24.60 -0.70
CA VAL A 58 18.17 23.81 -1.59
C VAL A 58 17.43 23.35 -2.84
N ARG A 59 16.15 22.96 -2.74
CA ARG A 59 15.34 22.64 -3.94
C ARG A 59 15.27 23.83 -4.89
N ASP A 60 14.93 25.00 -4.36
CA ASP A 60 14.82 26.24 -5.14
C ASP A 60 16.15 26.64 -5.78
N ASP A 61 17.25 26.54 -5.02
CA ASP A 61 18.57 26.90 -5.52
C ASP A 61 19.00 26.00 -6.68
N LEU A 62 18.84 24.69 -6.54
CA LEU A 62 19.13 23.72 -7.60
C LEU A 62 18.28 23.98 -8.84
N GLN A 63 16.97 24.19 -8.68
CA GLN A 63 16.09 24.48 -9.81
C GLN A 63 16.51 25.76 -10.53
N ARG A 64 16.83 26.84 -9.81
CA ARG A 64 17.30 28.09 -10.41
C ARG A 64 18.59 27.90 -11.22
N GLN A 65 19.52 27.08 -10.72
CA GLN A 65 20.78 26.81 -11.41
C GLN A 65 20.55 25.95 -12.67
N ILE A 66 19.69 24.92 -12.61
CA ILE A 66 19.30 24.10 -13.77
C ILE A 66 18.60 24.94 -14.83
N ASP A 67 17.65 25.78 -14.42
CA ASP A 67 16.98 26.76 -15.28
C ASP A 67 18.01 27.68 -15.97
N GLY A 68 18.95 28.23 -15.20
CA GLY A 68 20.01 29.10 -15.70
C GLY A 68 20.86 28.41 -16.77
N TRP A 69 21.28 27.17 -16.50
CA TRP A 69 22.08 26.36 -17.42
C TRP A 69 21.39 26.20 -18.79
N HIS A 70 20.08 25.90 -18.78
CA HIS A 70 19.29 25.75 -20.01
C HIS A 70 19.04 27.07 -20.73
N ARG A 71 18.76 28.17 -20.01
CA ARG A 71 18.54 29.49 -20.61
C ARG A 71 19.79 30.01 -21.33
N GLU A 72 20.98 29.79 -20.76
CA GLU A 72 22.26 30.19 -21.36
C GLU A 72 22.61 29.44 -22.65
N ARG A 73 22.10 28.22 -22.81
CA ARG A 73 22.36 27.31 -23.94
C ARG A 73 21.14 27.17 -24.85
N ARG A 74 20.26 28.17 -24.84
CA ARG A 74 19.00 28.12 -25.59
C ARG A 74 19.28 28.07 -27.10
N ASN A 75 18.62 27.14 -27.78
CA ASN A 75 18.78 26.81 -29.20
C ASN A 75 20.07 26.07 -29.58
N ASP A 76 20.95 25.77 -28.62
CA ASP A 76 22.06 24.85 -28.85
C ASP A 76 21.56 23.40 -28.86
N VAL A 77 22.29 22.52 -29.53
CA VAL A 77 22.04 21.07 -29.42
C VAL A 77 22.38 20.65 -27.98
N HIS A 78 21.47 19.95 -27.33
CA HIS A 78 21.66 19.53 -25.94
C HIS A 78 22.86 18.57 -25.81
N ASP A 79 23.88 19.00 -25.06
CA ASP A 79 25.06 18.20 -24.74
C ASP A 79 24.83 17.42 -23.44
N HIS A 80 24.51 16.13 -23.57
CA HIS A 80 24.26 15.24 -22.44
C HIS A 80 25.47 15.08 -21.50
N ALA A 81 26.69 15.10 -22.04
CA ALA A 81 27.89 14.92 -21.23
C ALA A 81 28.18 16.17 -20.40
N ALA A 82 28.07 17.35 -21.02
CA ALA A 82 28.20 18.62 -20.32
C ALA A 82 27.09 18.84 -19.28
N TYR A 83 25.85 18.45 -19.60
CA TYR A 83 24.74 18.56 -18.64
C TYR A 83 24.92 17.63 -17.45
N ARG A 84 25.36 16.38 -17.67
CA ARG A 84 25.68 15.47 -16.57
C ARG A 84 26.79 16.01 -15.67
N ALA A 85 27.90 16.45 -16.26
CA ALA A 85 29.01 17.04 -15.50
C ALA A 85 28.55 18.26 -14.69
N PHE A 86 27.70 19.11 -15.25
CA PHE A 86 27.08 20.22 -14.52
C PHE A 86 26.25 19.74 -13.32
N LEU A 87 25.41 18.70 -13.48
CA LEU A 87 24.63 18.17 -12.36
C LEU A 87 25.50 17.51 -11.27
N ASP A 88 26.64 16.92 -11.64
CA ASP A 88 27.64 16.40 -10.71
C ASP A 88 28.31 17.56 -9.94
N GLU A 89 28.80 18.59 -10.64
CA GLU A 89 29.43 19.79 -10.05
C GLU A 89 28.48 20.56 -9.11
N LEU A 90 27.19 20.59 -9.47
CA LEU A 90 26.12 21.21 -8.70
C LEU A 90 25.77 20.43 -7.42
N GLY A 91 26.18 19.15 -7.32
CA GLY A 91 25.77 18.25 -6.24
C GLY A 91 24.32 17.76 -6.35
N TYR A 92 23.70 17.90 -7.53
CA TYR A 92 22.39 17.31 -7.81
C TYR A 92 22.50 15.79 -7.94
N LEU A 93 23.55 15.33 -8.62
CA LEU A 93 23.95 13.92 -8.65
C LEU A 93 24.98 13.69 -7.56
N GLN A 94 24.71 12.73 -6.68
CA GLN A 94 25.58 12.35 -5.58
C GLN A 94 26.20 10.97 -5.87
N PRO A 95 27.40 10.68 -5.34
CA PRO A 95 28.00 9.36 -5.52
C PRO A 95 27.17 8.28 -4.84
N ASP A 96 27.05 7.13 -5.51
CA ASP A 96 26.43 5.94 -4.91
C ASP A 96 27.28 5.44 -3.71
N PRO A 97 26.64 4.92 -2.65
CA PRO A 97 27.34 4.33 -1.52
C PRO A 97 28.09 3.06 -1.94
N ALA A 98 29.27 2.83 -1.35
CA ALA A 98 30.12 1.68 -1.69
C ALA A 98 29.49 0.32 -1.36
N ASP A 99 28.77 0.24 -0.23
CA ASP A 99 28.09 -0.97 0.24
C ASP A 99 26.58 -0.68 0.42
N LEU A 100 25.79 -0.95 -0.63
CA LEU A 100 24.34 -0.82 -0.55
C LEU A 100 23.72 -2.12 -0.05
N ARG A 101 23.45 -2.21 1.26
CA ARG A 101 22.66 -3.31 1.84
C ARG A 101 21.91 -2.85 3.07
N ILE A 102 20.59 -3.07 3.10
CA ILE A 102 19.80 -2.78 4.29
C ILE A 102 20.03 -3.85 5.37
N PRO A 103 20.00 -3.47 6.66
CA PRO A 103 20.10 -4.45 7.76
C PRO A 103 18.90 -5.41 7.77
N ASP A 104 19.03 -6.51 8.51
CA ASP A 104 17.88 -7.36 8.84
C ASP A 104 16.93 -6.59 9.76
N ALA A 105 15.62 -6.74 9.52
CA ALA A 105 14.57 -6.08 10.29
C ALA A 105 13.32 -6.95 10.34
N ASP A 106 12.67 -6.99 11.50
CA ASP A 106 11.35 -7.59 11.61
C ASP A 106 10.31 -6.71 10.89
N VAL A 107 9.66 -7.30 9.90
CA VAL A 107 8.54 -6.75 9.14
C VAL A 107 7.42 -7.79 9.07
N ASP A 108 6.17 -7.32 8.95
CA ASP A 108 5.02 -8.19 8.78
C ASP A 108 5.13 -8.97 7.45
N PRO A 109 4.60 -10.20 7.37
CA PRO A 109 4.63 -11.02 6.16
C PRO A 109 4.09 -10.30 4.92
N GLU A 110 3.06 -9.47 5.09
CA GLU A 110 2.46 -8.64 4.04
C GLU A 110 3.44 -7.65 3.39
N ILE A 111 4.54 -7.31 4.06
CA ILE A 111 5.63 -6.46 3.56
C ILE A 111 6.81 -7.29 3.08
N GLY A 112 7.25 -8.26 3.89
CA GLY A 112 8.50 -8.97 3.64
C GLY A 112 8.37 -10.15 2.67
N SER A 113 7.27 -10.90 2.76
CA SER A 113 7.24 -12.27 2.23
C SER A 113 6.04 -12.56 1.30
N ILE A 114 4.97 -11.77 1.34
CA ILE A 114 3.79 -11.93 0.49
C ILE A 114 3.84 -10.88 -0.62
N ALA A 115 3.82 -11.33 -1.86
CA ALA A 115 3.65 -10.44 -3.01
C ALA A 115 2.16 -10.32 -3.36
N GLY A 116 1.66 -9.10 -3.55
CA GLY A 116 0.25 -8.90 -3.88
C GLY A 116 -0.18 -7.45 -4.09
N PRO A 117 -1.45 -7.24 -4.47
CA PRO A 117 -2.02 -5.91 -4.64
C PRO A 117 -1.93 -5.04 -3.37
N GLN A 118 -1.61 -3.76 -3.58
CA GLN A 118 -1.64 -2.72 -2.55
C GLN A 118 -2.68 -1.67 -2.94
N LEU A 119 -3.62 -1.38 -2.03
CA LEU A 119 -4.69 -0.39 -2.27
C LEU A 119 -4.28 0.96 -1.69
N VAL A 120 -4.67 2.05 -2.34
CA VAL A 120 -4.52 3.42 -1.81
C VAL A 120 -5.91 4.04 -1.65
N VAL A 121 -6.20 4.64 -0.51
CA VAL A 121 -7.55 5.16 -0.20
C VAL A 121 -7.48 6.44 0.64
N PRO A 122 -8.33 7.45 0.37
CA PRO A 122 -8.35 8.66 1.20
C PRO A 122 -8.84 8.35 2.62
N VAL A 123 -7.99 8.59 3.62
CA VAL A 123 -8.33 8.31 5.02
C VAL A 123 -9.39 9.28 5.55
N SER A 124 -9.57 10.44 4.92
CA SER A 124 -10.64 11.41 5.25
C SER A 124 -12.05 10.84 5.05
N ASN A 125 -12.20 9.74 4.30
CA ASN A 125 -13.47 9.07 4.09
C ASN A 125 -13.55 7.76 4.88
N ALA A 126 -14.19 7.78 6.05
CA ALA A 126 -14.33 6.62 6.93
C ALA A 126 -14.95 5.39 6.23
N ARG A 127 -15.92 5.60 5.34
CA ARG A 127 -16.54 4.50 4.57
C ARG A 127 -15.52 3.83 3.67
N TYR A 128 -14.71 4.60 2.96
CA TYR A 128 -13.69 4.05 2.09
C TYR A 128 -12.56 3.38 2.88
N ALA A 129 -12.13 3.99 3.99
CA ALA A 129 -11.13 3.42 4.89
C ALA A 129 -11.56 2.05 5.45
N VAL A 130 -12.77 1.92 6.02
CA VAL A 130 -13.27 0.62 6.53
C VAL A 130 -13.41 -0.40 5.41
N ASN A 131 -13.90 0.01 4.24
CA ASN A 131 -14.01 -0.89 3.09
C ASN A 131 -12.65 -1.41 2.64
N ALA A 132 -11.66 -0.54 2.55
CA ALA A 132 -10.30 -0.90 2.16
C ALA A 132 -9.64 -1.82 3.19
N ALA A 133 -9.78 -1.53 4.49
CA ALA A 133 -9.26 -2.38 5.55
C ALA A 133 -9.85 -3.80 5.48
N ASN A 134 -11.14 -3.93 5.17
CA ASN A 134 -11.82 -5.23 5.02
C ASN A 134 -11.64 -5.89 3.63
N ALA A 135 -10.94 -5.25 2.69
CA ALA A 135 -10.83 -5.70 1.30
C ALA A 135 -9.77 -6.80 1.08
N ARG A 136 -9.15 -7.33 2.15
CA ARG A 136 -8.14 -8.39 2.02
C ARG A 136 -8.68 -9.61 1.31
N TRP A 137 -9.95 -9.94 1.47
CA TRP A 137 -10.58 -11.07 0.78
C TRP A 137 -11.70 -10.56 -0.14
N GLY A 138 -11.56 -10.82 -1.44
CA GLY A 138 -12.53 -10.38 -2.45
C GLY A 138 -13.13 -11.55 -3.23
N SER A 139 -14.41 -11.45 -3.59
CA SER A 139 -15.08 -12.42 -4.46
C SER A 139 -14.58 -12.26 -5.90
N LEU A 140 -13.95 -13.30 -6.43
CA LEU A 140 -13.53 -13.36 -7.82
C LEU A 140 -14.75 -13.39 -8.75
N TYR A 141 -15.84 -14.05 -8.33
CA TYR A 141 -17.05 -14.12 -9.14
C TYR A 141 -17.69 -12.74 -9.29
N ASP A 142 -17.85 -12.00 -8.20
CA ASP A 142 -18.38 -10.63 -8.24
C ASP A 142 -17.49 -9.70 -9.07
N ALA A 143 -16.17 -9.84 -8.94
CA ALA A 143 -15.22 -9.00 -9.67
C ALA A 143 -15.24 -9.25 -11.18
N LEU A 144 -15.33 -10.51 -11.62
CA LEU A 144 -15.47 -10.88 -13.03
C LEU A 144 -16.85 -10.52 -13.58
N TYR A 145 -17.91 -10.80 -12.81
CA TYR A 145 -19.28 -10.55 -13.25
C TYR A 145 -19.53 -9.05 -13.39
N GLY A 146 -19.16 -8.25 -12.37
CA GLY A 146 -19.53 -6.84 -12.24
C GLY A 146 -18.68 -5.84 -13.04
N THR A 147 -17.72 -6.30 -13.84
CA THR A 147 -16.79 -5.44 -14.60
C THR A 147 -16.71 -5.86 -16.06
N ASP A 148 -15.91 -5.17 -16.88
CA ASP A 148 -15.65 -5.57 -18.26
C ASP A 148 -14.60 -6.70 -18.39
N ALA A 149 -14.14 -7.31 -17.27
CA ALA A 149 -13.04 -8.28 -17.24
C ALA A 149 -13.22 -9.49 -18.18
N LEU A 150 -14.46 -9.82 -18.56
CA LEU A 150 -14.77 -10.89 -19.52
C LEU A 150 -14.73 -10.44 -21.00
N GLY A 151 -14.33 -9.20 -21.28
CA GLY A 151 -14.26 -8.58 -22.61
C GLY A 151 -15.50 -7.76 -22.99
N ASP A 152 -16.54 -7.75 -22.15
CA ASP A 152 -17.79 -7.04 -22.34
C ASP A 152 -18.38 -6.55 -21.00
N GLN A 153 -19.10 -5.43 -21.06
CA GLN A 153 -19.77 -4.85 -19.88
C GLN A 153 -20.87 -5.79 -19.35
N PRO A 154 -21.14 -5.79 -18.03
CA PRO A 154 -22.23 -6.57 -17.47
C PRO A 154 -23.58 -6.17 -18.07
N PRO A 155 -24.48 -7.13 -18.36
CA PRO A 155 -25.82 -6.82 -18.83
C PRO A 155 -26.61 -6.10 -17.72
N ALA A 156 -27.53 -5.21 -18.13
CA ALA A 156 -28.45 -4.58 -17.20
C ALA A 156 -29.53 -5.58 -16.73
N GLY A 157 -30.00 -5.42 -15.49
CA GLY A 157 -31.10 -6.20 -14.93
C GLY A 157 -30.65 -7.25 -13.91
N PRO A 158 -31.46 -8.29 -13.66
CA PRO A 158 -31.12 -9.35 -12.71
C PRO A 158 -29.94 -10.20 -13.22
N TYR A 159 -29.51 -11.16 -12.41
CA TYR A 159 -28.48 -12.13 -12.77
C TYR A 159 -28.75 -12.80 -14.13
N ASP A 160 -27.72 -12.81 -14.99
CA ASP A 160 -27.69 -13.47 -16.29
C ASP A 160 -26.94 -14.79 -16.18
N PRO A 161 -27.62 -15.95 -16.30
CA PRO A 161 -26.99 -17.26 -16.23
C PRO A 161 -25.91 -17.48 -17.29
N ALA A 162 -26.01 -16.88 -18.48
CA ALA A 162 -25.02 -17.05 -19.53
C ALA A 162 -23.69 -16.35 -19.19
N ARG A 163 -23.77 -15.13 -18.63
CA ARG A 163 -22.59 -14.46 -18.08
C ARG A 163 -22.03 -15.20 -16.86
N GLY A 164 -22.89 -15.68 -15.97
CA GLY A 164 -22.48 -16.49 -14.82
C GLY A 164 -21.70 -17.74 -15.22
N ALA A 165 -22.10 -18.43 -16.30
CA ALA A 165 -21.35 -19.56 -16.85
C ALA A 165 -19.94 -19.18 -17.31
N ARG A 166 -19.76 -18.00 -17.91
CA ARG A 166 -18.44 -17.47 -18.32
C ARG A 166 -17.56 -17.14 -17.11
N VAL A 167 -18.14 -16.57 -16.05
CA VAL A 167 -17.43 -16.29 -14.79
C VAL A 167 -16.88 -17.58 -14.19
N VAL A 168 -17.70 -18.63 -14.12
CA VAL A 168 -17.29 -19.90 -13.52
C VAL A 168 -16.30 -20.66 -14.41
N ALA A 169 -16.46 -20.60 -15.73
CA ALA A 169 -15.45 -21.14 -16.65
C ALA A 169 -14.09 -20.45 -16.42
N TRP A 170 -14.06 -19.12 -16.33
CA TRP A 170 -12.83 -18.37 -16.06
C TRP A 170 -12.20 -18.76 -14.72
N ALA A 171 -13.02 -18.88 -13.66
CA ALA A 171 -12.52 -19.24 -12.34
C ALA A 171 -11.99 -20.68 -12.28
N ARG A 172 -12.58 -21.61 -13.04
CA ARG A 172 -12.06 -22.98 -13.17
C ARG A 172 -10.69 -22.99 -13.83
N ASP A 173 -10.53 -22.28 -14.95
CA ASP A 173 -9.24 -22.16 -15.64
C ASP A 173 -8.18 -21.55 -14.72
N PHE A 174 -8.58 -20.59 -13.87
CA PHE A 174 -7.71 -20.02 -12.83
C PHE A 174 -7.31 -21.07 -11.77
N LEU A 175 -8.24 -21.85 -11.24
CA LEU A 175 -7.95 -22.89 -10.24
C LEU A 175 -7.08 -24.01 -10.83
N ASP A 176 -7.32 -24.41 -12.08
CA ASP A 176 -6.50 -25.40 -12.80
C ASP A 176 -5.06 -24.92 -13.00
N ALA A 177 -4.85 -23.60 -13.13
CA ALA A 177 -3.52 -23.02 -13.23
C ALA A 177 -2.84 -22.85 -11.86
N ALA A 178 -3.58 -22.39 -10.84
CA ALA A 178 -3.00 -22.02 -9.54
C ALA A 178 -2.87 -23.21 -8.57
N VAL A 179 -3.85 -24.11 -8.54
CA VAL A 179 -3.93 -25.21 -7.57
C VAL A 179 -4.41 -26.50 -8.28
N PRO A 180 -3.65 -27.00 -9.27
CA PRO A 180 -4.09 -28.09 -10.14
C PRO A 180 -4.38 -29.38 -9.38
N LEU A 181 -5.36 -30.14 -9.86
CA LEU A 181 -5.62 -31.52 -9.42
C LEU A 181 -4.74 -32.52 -10.19
N ASP A 182 -4.52 -33.68 -9.59
CA ASP A 182 -3.79 -34.79 -10.21
C ASP A 182 -4.69 -35.53 -11.21
N GLY A 183 -4.41 -35.38 -12.51
CA GLY A 183 -5.12 -36.08 -13.58
C GLY A 183 -6.53 -35.59 -13.94
N ALA A 184 -7.04 -34.52 -13.32
CA ALA A 184 -8.36 -33.94 -13.61
C ALA A 184 -8.37 -32.40 -13.57
N GLY A 185 -9.39 -31.78 -14.14
CA GLY A 185 -9.66 -30.35 -13.99
C GLY A 185 -10.69 -30.04 -12.89
N HIS A 186 -10.61 -28.85 -12.29
CA HIS A 186 -11.58 -28.35 -11.30
C HIS A 186 -13.01 -28.27 -11.85
N GLY A 187 -13.16 -28.16 -13.17
CA GLY A 187 -14.47 -28.22 -13.85
C GLY A 187 -15.16 -29.59 -13.79
N GLU A 188 -14.42 -30.66 -13.48
CA GLU A 188 -14.91 -32.04 -13.42
C GLU A 188 -15.37 -32.46 -12.01
N VAL A 189 -15.11 -31.62 -11.01
CA VAL A 189 -15.38 -31.89 -9.60
C VAL A 189 -16.89 -31.83 -9.31
N THR A 190 -17.36 -32.79 -8.52
CA THR A 190 -18.75 -32.94 -8.06
C THR A 190 -18.89 -32.86 -6.54
N ALA A 191 -17.81 -33.12 -5.80
CA ALA A 191 -17.75 -32.95 -4.35
C ALA A 191 -16.32 -32.68 -3.89
N TYR A 192 -16.21 -31.98 -2.77
CA TYR A 192 -14.98 -31.85 -2.00
C TYR A 192 -15.17 -32.53 -0.65
N ALA A 193 -14.10 -33.10 -0.11
CA ALA A 193 -14.02 -33.62 1.24
C ALA A 193 -12.60 -33.47 1.76
N VAL A 194 -12.43 -33.54 3.08
CA VAL A 194 -11.15 -33.60 3.77
C VAL A 194 -11.01 -34.98 4.38
N ARG A 195 -9.97 -35.72 3.99
CA ARG A 195 -9.69 -37.08 4.47
C ARG A 195 -8.23 -37.17 4.87
N ASP A 196 -7.97 -37.68 6.08
CA ASP A 196 -6.63 -37.81 6.64
C ASP A 196 -5.81 -36.50 6.54
N GLY A 197 -6.47 -35.37 6.78
CA GLY A 197 -5.85 -34.03 6.73
C GLY A 197 -5.61 -33.47 5.32
N ALA A 198 -6.05 -34.13 4.25
CA ALA A 198 -5.86 -33.68 2.88
C ALA A 198 -7.18 -33.40 2.16
N LEU A 199 -7.18 -32.42 1.26
CA LEU A 199 -8.30 -32.19 0.34
C LEU A 199 -8.40 -33.34 -0.68
N VAL A 200 -9.61 -33.88 -0.81
CA VAL A 200 -10.02 -34.86 -1.82
C VAL A 200 -11.16 -34.26 -2.64
N ALA A 201 -11.02 -34.30 -3.96
CA ALA A 201 -12.04 -33.89 -4.90
C ALA A 201 -12.60 -35.10 -5.66
N THR A 202 -13.90 -35.31 -5.63
CA THR A 202 -14.56 -36.39 -6.38
C THR A 202 -14.97 -35.88 -7.76
N THR A 203 -14.49 -36.52 -8.83
CA THR A 203 -14.82 -36.17 -10.22
C THR A 203 -16.11 -36.82 -10.71
N HIS A 204 -16.62 -36.36 -11.85
CA HIS A 204 -17.89 -36.83 -12.43
C HIS A 204 -17.94 -38.33 -12.78
N ASP A 205 -16.78 -38.97 -12.95
CA ASP A 205 -16.63 -40.42 -13.15
C ASP A 205 -16.59 -41.21 -11.82
N GLY A 206 -16.67 -40.51 -10.68
CA GLY A 206 -16.63 -41.06 -9.34
C GLY A 206 -15.22 -41.34 -8.81
N ALA A 207 -14.16 -40.93 -9.52
CA ALA A 207 -12.80 -41.02 -9.01
C ALA A 207 -12.54 -39.94 -7.94
N ASP A 208 -11.74 -40.28 -6.95
CA ASP A 208 -11.22 -39.33 -5.97
C ASP A 208 -9.81 -38.91 -6.39
N VAL A 209 -9.58 -37.61 -6.55
CA VAL A 209 -8.29 -37.02 -6.90
C VAL A 209 -7.82 -36.05 -5.82
N ALA A 210 -6.50 -35.86 -5.74
CA ALA A 210 -5.87 -34.91 -4.84
C ALA A 210 -5.40 -33.66 -5.60
N LEU A 211 -5.06 -32.60 -4.87
CA LEU A 211 -4.21 -31.53 -5.39
C LEU A 211 -2.83 -32.10 -5.77
N ARG A 212 -2.22 -31.59 -6.84
CA ARG A 212 -0.84 -31.96 -7.22
C ARG A 212 0.16 -31.55 -6.14
N ASP A 213 -0.03 -30.36 -5.60
CA ASP A 213 0.62 -29.92 -4.37
C ASP A 213 -0.35 -30.09 -3.21
N ARG A 214 -0.08 -31.06 -2.34
CA ARG A 214 -0.95 -31.36 -1.19
C ARG A 214 -0.84 -30.31 -0.10
N ASP A 215 0.31 -29.65 0.01
CA ASP A 215 0.58 -28.64 1.03
C ASP A 215 -0.16 -27.32 0.72
N ALA A 216 -0.68 -27.17 -0.50
CA ALA A 216 -1.56 -26.06 -0.87
C ALA A 216 -2.88 -26.08 -0.08
N PHE A 217 -3.31 -27.19 0.51
CA PHE A 217 -4.48 -27.22 1.39
C PHE A 217 -4.11 -26.80 2.82
N LEU A 218 -4.77 -25.76 3.32
CA LEU A 218 -4.50 -25.22 4.66
C LEU A 218 -5.60 -25.49 5.68
N GLY A 219 -6.82 -25.77 5.26
CA GLY A 219 -7.90 -26.03 6.20
C GLY A 219 -9.29 -25.85 5.61
N HIS A 220 -10.31 -26.06 6.43
CA HIS A 220 -11.70 -25.98 6.02
C HIS A 220 -12.62 -25.40 7.11
N VAL A 221 -13.84 -25.05 6.70
CA VAL A 221 -14.98 -24.73 7.58
C VAL A 221 -16.08 -25.76 7.32
N GLY A 222 -16.87 -26.06 8.34
CA GLY A 222 -17.95 -27.05 8.23
C GLY A 222 -17.45 -28.49 8.41
N ALA A 223 -18.28 -29.46 8.03
CA ALA A 223 -17.97 -30.87 8.19
C ALA A 223 -16.88 -31.32 7.20
N ALA A 224 -15.94 -32.17 7.62
CA ALA A 224 -14.84 -32.62 6.78
C ALA A 224 -15.33 -33.40 5.53
N ASP A 225 -16.43 -34.16 5.63
CA ASP A 225 -17.00 -34.92 4.52
C ASP A 225 -17.77 -34.07 3.50
N ALA A 226 -18.14 -32.84 3.88
CA ALA A 226 -18.80 -31.86 3.03
C ALA A 226 -18.51 -30.44 3.54
N PRO A 227 -17.30 -29.90 3.29
CA PRO A 227 -16.90 -28.60 3.82
C PRO A 227 -17.71 -27.47 3.18
N ASP A 228 -18.09 -26.49 4.00
CA ASP A 228 -18.76 -25.26 3.55
C ASP A 228 -17.75 -24.31 2.89
N GLU A 229 -16.50 -24.39 3.32
CA GLU A 229 -15.41 -23.58 2.79
C GLU A 229 -14.08 -24.32 2.87
N ILE A 230 -13.24 -24.15 1.86
CA ILE A 230 -11.90 -24.73 1.78
C ILE A 230 -10.90 -23.60 1.61
N LEU A 231 -9.86 -23.58 2.44
CA LEU A 231 -8.74 -22.66 2.35
C LEU A 231 -7.56 -23.35 1.68
N LEU A 232 -7.12 -22.75 0.59
CA LEU A 232 -5.92 -23.11 -0.15
C LEU A 232 -4.91 -21.96 -0.12
N GLU A 233 -3.66 -22.23 -0.48
CA GLU A 233 -2.61 -21.23 -0.66
C GLU A 233 -1.77 -21.52 -1.90
N HIS A 234 -1.47 -20.47 -2.66
CA HIS A 234 -0.58 -20.53 -3.81
C HIS A 234 0.23 -19.24 -3.89
N HIS A 235 1.56 -19.35 -4.01
CA HIS A 235 2.49 -18.21 -3.89
C HIS A 235 2.27 -17.38 -2.61
N ARG A 236 1.97 -18.05 -1.48
CA ARG A 236 1.69 -17.44 -0.17
C ARG A 236 0.44 -16.53 -0.13
N LEU A 237 -0.38 -16.56 -1.18
CA LEU A 237 -1.69 -15.91 -1.23
C LEU A 237 -2.78 -16.96 -1.07
N GLY A 238 -3.75 -16.67 -0.22
CA GLY A 238 -4.88 -17.56 0.04
C GLY A 238 -5.93 -17.56 -1.07
N ILE A 239 -6.52 -18.74 -1.32
CA ILE A 239 -7.67 -18.97 -2.19
C ILE A 239 -8.73 -19.69 -1.36
N ARG A 240 -9.94 -19.15 -1.27
CA ARG A 240 -11.05 -19.77 -0.55
C ARG A 240 -12.12 -20.25 -1.53
N LEU A 241 -12.46 -21.53 -1.46
CA LEU A 241 -13.55 -22.11 -2.22
C LEU A 241 -14.80 -22.12 -1.33
N VAL A 242 -15.83 -21.39 -1.71
CA VAL A 242 -17.10 -21.33 -0.95
C VAL A 242 -18.08 -22.31 -1.57
N VAL A 243 -18.48 -23.32 -0.81
CA VAL A 243 -19.37 -24.40 -1.25
C VAL A 243 -20.74 -24.20 -0.62
N ASP A 244 -21.74 -23.93 -1.46
CA ASP A 244 -23.13 -23.78 -1.04
C ASP A 244 -24.04 -24.25 -2.19
N ARG A 245 -24.64 -25.43 -2.03
CA ARG A 245 -25.54 -26.03 -3.02
C ARG A 245 -26.93 -25.39 -3.03
N GLU A 246 -27.28 -24.59 -2.03
CA GLU A 246 -28.54 -23.84 -1.98
C GLU A 246 -28.39 -22.45 -2.63
N HIS A 247 -27.17 -21.91 -2.70
CA HIS A 247 -26.89 -20.66 -3.39
C HIS A 247 -27.24 -20.75 -4.88
N PRO A 248 -27.87 -19.73 -5.51
CA PRO A 248 -28.29 -19.80 -6.92
C PRO A 248 -27.16 -20.12 -7.90
N VAL A 249 -25.94 -19.66 -7.62
CA VAL A 249 -24.76 -20.00 -8.43
C VAL A 249 -24.31 -21.43 -8.13
N GLY A 250 -24.15 -21.80 -6.86
CA GLY A 250 -23.63 -23.12 -6.47
C GLY A 250 -24.57 -24.27 -6.86
N ALA A 251 -25.88 -24.06 -6.79
CA ALA A 251 -26.90 -25.00 -7.28
C ALA A 251 -26.76 -25.33 -8.79
N GLY A 252 -26.16 -24.42 -9.56
CA GLY A 252 -25.92 -24.58 -10.99
C GLY A 252 -24.68 -25.41 -11.34
N TYR A 253 -23.83 -25.76 -10.36
CA TYR A 253 -22.56 -26.47 -10.60
C TYR A 253 -22.44 -27.74 -9.76
N PRO A 254 -21.95 -28.86 -10.33
CA PRO A 254 -21.92 -30.14 -9.63
C PRO A 254 -21.21 -30.10 -8.26
N ALA A 255 -20.06 -29.42 -8.17
CA ALA A 255 -19.30 -29.26 -6.93
C ALA A 255 -20.02 -28.44 -5.83
N GLY A 256 -21.09 -27.72 -6.16
CA GLY A 256 -21.72 -26.75 -5.25
C GLY A 256 -20.93 -25.47 -5.05
N LEU A 257 -19.92 -25.19 -5.88
CA LEU A 257 -19.05 -24.02 -5.75
C LEU A 257 -19.84 -22.72 -6.04
N ALA A 258 -20.11 -21.96 -4.99
CA ALA A 258 -20.89 -20.73 -5.04
C ALA A 258 -20.03 -19.49 -5.32
N ASP A 259 -18.77 -19.49 -4.88
CA ASP A 259 -17.82 -18.41 -5.08
C ASP A 259 -16.37 -18.90 -4.92
N VAL A 260 -15.42 -18.13 -5.47
CA VAL A 260 -13.99 -18.24 -5.21
C VAL A 260 -13.53 -16.90 -4.65
N LYS A 261 -13.01 -16.87 -3.42
CA LYS A 261 -12.50 -15.64 -2.80
C LYS A 261 -10.98 -15.65 -2.78
N LEU A 262 -10.38 -14.57 -3.28
CA LEU A 262 -8.94 -14.41 -3.31
C LEU A 262 -8.48 -13.50 -2.17
N GLU A 263 -7.36 -13.86 -1.56
CA GLU A 263 -6.55 -12.93 -0.77
C GLU A 263 -5.96 -11.91 -1.74
N ALA A 264 -6.45 -10.67 -1.67
CA ALA A 264 -6.28 -9.65 -2.70
C ALA A 264 -5.60 -8.40 -2.17
N VAL A 265 -6.23 -7.64 -1.27
CA VAL A 265 -5.61 -6.45 -0.69
C VAL A 265 -4.70 -6.87 0.47
N VAL A 266 -3.44 -7.12 0.15
CA VAL A 266 -2.43 -7.54 1.14
C VAL A 266 -2.12 -6.36 2.08
N THR A 267 -1.93 -5.18 1.51
CA THR A 267 -1.73 -3.93 2.26
C THR A 267 -2.59 -2.77 1.73
N VAL A 268 -2.87 -1.80 2.60
CA VAL A 268 -3.59 -0.56 2.26
C VAL A 268 -2.79 0.64 2.73
N ILE A 269 -2.59 1.62 1.86
CA ILE A 269 -2.15 2.96 2.22
C ILE A 269 -3.39 3.82 2.53
N MET A 270 -3.55 4.15 3.81
CA MET A 270 -4.50 5.13 4.31
C MET A 270 -3.90 6.52 4.08
N ASP A 271 -4.41 7.18 3.07
CA ASP A 271 -3.76 8.35 2.49
C ASP A 271 -4.24 9.65 3.15
N ALA A 272 -3.28 10.44 3.65
CA ALA A 272 -3.49 11.79 4.17
C ALA A 272 -2.88 12.87 3.26
N GLU A 273 -2.43 12.48 2.06
CA GLU A 273 -1.78 13.35 1.08
C GLU A 273 -2.64 13.50 -0.19
N ASP A 274 -2.21 13.04 -1.37
CA ASP A 274 -2.77 13.48 -2.66
C ASP A 274 -4.25 13.14 -2.91
N SER A 275 -4.81 12.12 -2.25
CA SER A 275 -6.23 11.77 -2.42
C SER A 275 -7.17 12.52 -1.47
N VAL A 276 -6.63 13.39 -0.61
CA VAL A 276 -7.38 14.17 0.39
C VAL A 276 -7.19 15.67 0.17
N ALA A 277 -8.24 16.44 0.41
CA ALA A 277 -8.13 17.88 0.60
C ALA A 277 -8.25 18.17 2.10
N ALA A 278 -7.14 18.50 2.75
CA ALA A 278 -7.11 18.90 4.16
C ALA A 278 -6.28 20.16 4.35
N VAL A 279 -6.95 21.30 4.50
CA VAL A 279 -6.30 22.63 4.41
C VAL A 279 -6.28 23.41 5.72
N ASP A 280 -6.98 22.92 6.73
CA ASP A 280 -7.07 23.53 8.06
C ASP A 280 -7.13 22.49 9.19
N ALA A 281 -7.23 22.98 10.44
CA ALA A 281 -7.29 22.13 11.61
C ALA A 281 -8.48 21.15 11.62
N ALA A 282 -9.64 21.56 11.12
CA ALA A 282 -10.84 20.73 11.12
C ALA A 282 -10.68 19.55 10.16
N ASP A 283 -10.14 19.80 8.98
CA ASP A 283 -9.86 18.74 8.01
C ASP A 283 -8.77 17.77 8.51
N LYS A 284 -7.67 18.30 9.07
CA LYS A 284 -6.60 17.46 9.64
C LYS A 284 -7.11 16.60 10.80
N VAL A 285 -7.96 17.16 11.65
CA VAL A 285 -8.61 16.39 12.73
C VAL A 285 -9.53 15.30 12.16
N ALA A 286 -10.24 15.52 11.05
CA ALA A 286 -11.03 14.47 10.41
C ALA A 286 -10.16 13.31 9.89
N VAL A 287 -9.02 13.64 9.28
CA VAL A 287 -7.99 12.68 8.84
C VAL A 287 -7.45 11.88 10.04
N TYR A 288 -6.96 12.57 11.08
CA TYR A 288 -6.38 11.91 12.24
C TYR A 288 -7.38 11.07 13.02
N ARG A 289 -8.65 11.51 13.13
CA ARG A 289 -9.69 10.76 13.84
C ARG A 289 -10.01 9.45 13.14
N ASN A 290 -10.09 9.43 11.81
CA ASN A 290 -10.31 8.19 11.07
C ASN A 290 -9.12 7.23 11.24
N TRP A 291 -7.88 7.74 11.16
CA TRP A 291 -6.68 6.95 11.42
C TRP A 291 -6.65 6.38 12.86
N LEU A 292 -6.96 7.21 13.87
CA LEU A 292 -7.09 6.78 15.26
C LEU A 292 -8.14 5.69 15.43
N GLY A 293 -9.31 5.84 14.81
CA GLY A 293 -10.36 4.82 14.83
C GLY A 293 -9.90 3.48 14.24
N LEU A 294 -9.09 3.50 13.17
CA LEU A 294 -8.49 2.29 12.62
C LEU A 294 -7.51 1.64 13.59
N MET A 295 -6.62 2.43 14.21
CA MET A 295 -5.60 1.94 15.14
C MET A 295 -6.19 1.41 16.46
N ARG A 296 -7.35 1.91 16.88
CA ARG A 296 -8.13 1.33 17.97
C ARG A 296 -8.94 0.09 17.59
N GLY A 297 -9.16 -0.14 16.29
CA GLY A 297 -10.05 -1.19 15.80
C GLY A 297 -11.53 -0.84 15.93
N GLU A 298 -11.86 0.45 16.08
CA GLU A 298 -13.20 0.94 16.43
C GLU A 298 -13.86 1.75 15.30
N LEU A 299 -13.14 1.99 14.19
CA LEU A 299 -13.70 2.76 13.07
C LEU A 299 -14.95 2.07 12.53
N THR A 300 -16.02 2.86 12.42
CA THR A 300 -17.28 2.44 11.83
C THR A 300 -17.73 3.44 10.78
N ALA A 301 -18.56 2.98 9.85
CA ALA A 301 -19.19 3.85 8.85
C ALA A 301 -20.62 3.39 8.57
N GLU A 302 -21.54 4.34 8.50
CA GLU A 302 -22.92 4.09 8.05
C GLU A 302 -22.97 3.95 6.53
N VAL A 303 -23.59 2.88 6.04
CA VAL A 303 -23.76 2.62 4.61
C VAL A 303 -25.23 2.49 4.29
N ALA A 304 -25.72 3.34 3.40
CA ALA A 304 -27.05 3.22 2.79
C ALA A 304 -26.94 2.48 1.46
N LYS A 305 -27.60 1.33 1.33
CA LYS A 305 -27.69 0.53 0.09
C LYS A 305 -29.07 -0.10 -0.01
N ASP A 306 -29.69 -0.03 -1.19
CA ASP A 306 -31.00 -0.64 -1.49
C ASP A 306 -32.12 -0.24 -0.50
N GLY A 307 -32.14 1.02 -0.07
CA GLY A 307 -33.11 1.55 0.89
C GLY A 307 -32.92 1.08 2.33
N ARG A 308 -31.83 0.37 2.64
CA ARG A 308 -31.45 -0.05 3.99
C ARG A 308 -30.18 0.66 4.44
N THR A 309 -30.12 1.01 5.72
CA THR A 309 -28.91 1.55 6.36
C THR A 309 -28.33 0.50 7.30
N PHE A 310 -27.04 0.27 7.22
CA PHE A 310 -26.32 -0.61 8.14
C PHE A 310 -24.96 -0.03 8.52
N THR A 311 -24.52 -0.31 9.74
CA THR A 311 -23.20 0.06 10.25
C THR A 311 -22.16 -0.97 9.78
N ARG A 312 -21.16 -0.52 9.03
CA ARG A 312 -19.99 -1.32 8.69
C ARG A 312 -18.88 -1.10 9.72
N ARG A 313 -18.23 -2.18 10.12
CA ARG A 313 -17.12 -2.21 11.10
C ARG A 313 -15.94 -3.02 10.54
N LEU A 314 -14.79 -2.92 11.21
CA LEU A 314 -13.65 -3.78 10.91
C LEU A 314 -13.99 -5.24 11.23
N GLU A 315 -13.74 -6.14 10.28
CA GLU A 315 -14.09 -7.55 10.39
C GLU A 315 -13.06 -8.31 11.22
N PRO A 316 -13.44 -9.27 12.09
CA PRO A 316 -12.50 -10.12 12.82
C PRO A 316 -11.78 -11.09 11.88
N ASP A 317 -10.70 -11.70 12.35
CA ASP A 317 -9.95 -12.72 11.61
C ASP A 317 -10.82 -13.95 11.30
N LEU A 318 -10.49 -14.62 10.20
CA LEU A 318 -11.12 -15.87 9.78
C LEU A 318 -10.59 -17.04 10.62
N VAL A 319 -11.44 -18.02 10.86
CA VAL A 319 -11.11 -19.22 11.64
C VAL A 319 -11.44 -20.45 10.79
N PHE A 320 -10.48 -21.36 10.68
CA PHE A 320 -10.55 -22.62 9.94
C PHE A 320 -10.13 -23.77 10.86
N THR A 321 -10.54 -24.99 10.50
CA THR A 321 -9.96 -26.22 11.03
C THR A 321 -8.80 -26.61 10.11
N GLY A 322 -7.60 -26.74 10.68
CA GLY A 322 -6.37 -27.11 9.97
C GLY A 322 -6.32 -28.61 9.59
N PRO A 323 -5.27 -29.03 8.86
CA PRO A 323 -5.10 -30.42 8.41
C PRO A 323 -4.98 -31.43 9.56
N ASP A 324 -4.46 -30.99 10.70
CA ASP A 324 -4.31 -31.75 11.94
C ASP A 324 -5.54 -31.70 12.86
N GLY A 325 -6.55 -30.91 12.50
CA GLY A 325 -7.75 -30.68 13.29
C GLY A 325 -7.66 -29.49 14.26
N ASP A 326 -6.51 -28.80 14.33
CA ASP A 326 -6.33 -27.64 15.20
C ASP A 326 -6.90 -26.35 14.59
N GLU A 327 -7.11 -25.33 15.43
CA GLU A 327 -7.61 -24.03 14.97
C GLU A 327 -6.55 -23.27 14.14
N LEU A 328 -6.87 -22.96 12.90
CA LEU A 328 -6.07 -22.10 12.03
C LEU A 328 -6.74 -20.73 11.88
N ARG A 329 -6.00 -19.65 12.21
CA ARG A 329 -6.47 -18.27 12.00
C ARG A 329 -5.84 -17.64 10.77
N ARG A 330 -6.65 -16.93 9.98
CA ARG A 330 -6.16 -16.08 8.87
C ARG A 330 -6.69 -14.67 9.04
N ARG A 331 -5.81 -13.68 8.85
CA ARG A 331 -6.17 -12.28 8.89
C ARG A 331 -7.26 -11.99 7.86
N ARG A 332 -8.30 -11.26 8.29
CA ARG A 332 -9.38 -10.82 7.39
C ARG A 332 -9.20 -9.39 6.91
N ARG A 333 -8.31 -8.65 7.55
CA ARG A 333 -8.02 -7.24 7.27
C ARG A 333 -6.65 -7.10 6.61
N ALA A 334 -6.54 -6.15 5.69
CA ALA A 334 -5.28 -5.78 5.09
C ALA A 334 -4.36 -5.14 6.14
N LEU A 335 -3.04 -5.27 5.97
CA LEU A 335 -2.10 -4.50 6.78
C LEU A 335 -2.20 -3.02 6.39
N LEU A 336 -2.39 -2.16 7.39
CA LEU A 336 -2.58 -0.73 7.19
C LEU A 336 -1.25 0.03 7.28
N LEU A 337 -1.00 0.86 6.29
CA LEU A 337 0.04 1.88 6.25
C LEU A 337 -0.65 3.24 6.26
N VAL A 338 0.04 4.30 6.71
CA VAL A 338 -0.43 5.68 6.58
C VAL A 338 0.51 6.47 5.67
N ARG A 339 -0.01 7.21 4.70
CA ARG A 339 0.80 8.15 3.92
C ARG A 339 0.67 9.54 4.52
N ASN A 340 1.73 9.96 5.21
CA ASN A 340 1.87 11.32 5.71
C ASN A 340 2.22 12.26 4.55
N VAL A 341 2.01 13.56 4.69
CA VAL A 341 2.47 14.52 3.69
C VAL A 341 4.01 14.65 3.66
N GLY A 342 4.50 15.15 2.52
CA GLY A 342 5.90 15.52 2.32
C GLY A 342 6.34 16.76 3.12
N PRO A 343 7.58 17.25 2.90
CA PRO A 343 8.17 18.31 3.72
C PRO A 343 7.72 19.74 3.35
N LEU A 344 7.01 19.92 2.22
CA LEU A 344 6.74 21.22 1.61
C LEU A 344 5.78 22.12 2.40
N MET A 345 4.61 21.60 2.77
CA MET A 345 3.49 22.42 3.21
C MET A 345 3.57 22.76 4.70
N THR A 346 3.13 23.98 5.05
CA THR A 346 2.78 24.38 6.42
C THR A 346 1.27 24.37 6.60
N THR A 347 0.81 24.40 7.85
CA THR A 347 -0.63 24.48 8.15
C THR A 347 -0.93 25.49 9.26
N PRO A 348 -2.05 26.23 9.17
CA PRO A 348 -2.47 27.14 10.23
C PRO A 348 -2.95 26.43 11.50
N ALA A 349 -3.05 25.10 11.49
CA ALA A 349 -3.55 24.33 12.63
C ALA A 349 -2.70 24.49 13.90
N ILE A 350 -1.40 24.75 13.75
CA ILE A 350 -0.49 25.09 14.84
C ILE A 350 0.45 26.20 14.37
N ARG A 351 0.64 27.23 15.21
CA ARG A 351 1.73 28.19 15.09
C ARG A 351 2.80 27.93 16.14
N ASP A 352 4.05 28.08 15.76
CA ASP A 352 5.19 27.93 16.66
C ASP A 352 5.35 29.14 17.61
N ARG A 353 6.40 29.12 18.44
CA ARG A 353 6.71 30.20 19.40
C ARG A 353 7.05 31.54 18.74
N HIS A 354 7.35 31.53 17.44
CA HIS A 354 7.62 32.71 16.64
C HIS A 354 6.37 33.23 15.92
N GLY A 355 5.26 32.49 15.97
CA GLY A 355 4.00 32.80 15.32
C GLY A 355 3.89 32.28 13.88
N ASP A 356 4.89 31.51 13.42
CA ASP A 356 4.90 30.92 12.08
C ASP A 356 4.07 29.64 12.05
N GLU A 357 3.48 29.34 10.89
CA GLU A 357 2.79 28.05 10.68
C GLU A 357 3.78 26.90 10.71
N VAL A 358 3.40 25.81 11.39
CA VAL A 358 4.24 24.61 11.49
C VAL A 358 4.15 23.79 10.21
N PHE A 359 5.26 23.17 9.81
CA PHE A 359 5.29 22.20 8.71
C PHE A 359 4.36 21.02 8.98
N GLU A 360 3.45 20.78 8.05
CA GLU A 360 2.43 19.75 8.14
C GLU A 360 3.05 18.34 8.25
N GLY A 361 4.16 18.09 7.52
CA GLY A 361 4.87 16.82 7.57
C GLY A 361 5.46 16.46 8.94
N LEU A 362 5.76 17.45 9.79
CA LEU A 362 6.20 17.24 11.18
C LEU A 362 5.01 16.91 12.09
N LEU A 363 3.89 17.61 11.88
CA LEU A 363 2.65 17.35 12.61
C LEU A 363 2.13 15.94 12.31
N ASP A 364 2.07 15.56 11.04
CA ASP A 364 1.69 14.22 10.62
C ASP A 364 2.57 13.16 11.27
N ALA A 365 3.90 13.34 11.29
CA ALA A 365 4.81 12.40 11.92
C ALA A 365 4.49 12.17 13.41
N ALA A 366 4.22 13.24 14.16
CA ALA A 366 3.85 13.14 15.57
C ALA A 366 2.46 12.51 15.78
N PHE A 367 1.45 13.01 15.07
CA PHE A 367 0.05 12.62 15.29
C PHE A 367 -0.27 11.21 14.77
N THR A 368 0.23 10.81 13.60
CA THR A 368 -0.08 9.49 13.04
C THR A 368 0.64 8.37 13.80
N VAL A 369 1.85 8.61 14.30
CA VAL A 369 2.59 7.65 15.15
C VAL A 369 1.98 7.56 16.55
N LEU A 370 1.55 8.68 17.15
CA LEU A 370 0.82 8.64 18.43
C LEU A 370 -0.51 7.89 18.28
N ALA A 371 -1.24 8.08 17.17
CA ALA A 371 -2.43 7.30 16.89
C ALA A 371 -2.12 5.80 16.73
N ALA A 372 -1.03 5.44 16.04
CA ALA A 372 -0.60 4.06 15.87
C ALA A 372 -0.12 3.39 17.16
N ARG A 373 0.32 4.17 18.17
CA ARG A 373 0.66 3.63 19.50
C ARG A 373 -0.53 2.92 20.17
N HIS A 374 -1.77 3.34 19.90
CA HIS A 374 -2.97 2.63 20.35
C HIS A 374 -3.01 1.20 19.81
N ASP A 375 -2.59 0.97 18.58
CA ASP A 375 -2.49 -0.37 18.01
C ASP A 375 -1.43 -1.21 18.73
N LEU A 376 -0.25 -0.63 18.96
CA LEU A 376 0.87 -1.29 19.64
C LEU A 376 0.56 -1.71 21.09
N GLN A 377 -0.47 -1.12 21.71
CA GLN A 377 -0.91 -1.45 23.07
C GLN A 377 -2.01 -2.51 23.13
N ARG A 378 -2.61 -2.88 21.98
CA ARG A 378 -3.63 -3.93 21.90
C ARG A 378 -2.99 -5.32 22.05
N ASP A 379 -3.83 -6.33 22.27
CA ASP A 379 -3.40 -7.73 22.21
C ASP A 379 -2.84 -8.06 20.82
N ALA A 380 -1.74 -8.81 20.76
CA ALA A 380 -1.03 -9.11 19.51
C ALA A 380 -1.95 -9.65 18.39
N ALA A 381 -2.95 -10.46 18.73
CA ALA A 381 -3.92 -11.02 17.79
C ALA A 381 -4.90 -9.98 17.22
N ALA A 382 -5.09 -8.83 17.88
CA ALA A 382 -5.99 -7.77 17.45
C ALA A 382 -5.26 -6.63 16.70
N ARG A 383 -3.91 -6.58 16.78
CA ARG A 383 -3.08 -5.52 16.19
C ARG A 383 -3.14 -5.50 14.67
N ASN A 384 -2.95 -4.31 14.12
CA ASN A 384 -2.60 -4.10 12.73
C ASN A 384 -1.26 -4.78 12.42
N SER A 385 -0.17 -4.42 13.13
CA SER A 385 1.13 -5.09 12.98
C SER A 385 1.31 -6.21 14.01
N THR A 386 1.66 -7.42 13.55
CA THR A 386 2.05 -8.53 14.44
C THR A 386 3.44 -8.38 15.02
N VAL A 387 4.33 -7.66 14.34
CA VAL A 387 5.73 -7.47 14.76
C VAL A 387 5.95 -6.19 15.56
N GLY A 388 4.90 -5.40 15.79
CA GLY A 388 4.98 -4.15 16.55
C GLY A 388 5.60 -2.99 15.77
N ALA A 389 5.41 -2.96 14.45
CA ALA A 389 5.84 -1.89 13.57
C ALA A 389 4.71 -0.91 13.24
N VAL A 390 5.08 0.34 12.91
CA VAL A 390 4.20 1.37 12.35
C VAL A 390 4.71 1.72 10.96
N TYR A 391 3.90 1.50 9.93
CA TYR A 391 4.32 1.73 8.55
C TYR A 391 3.86 3.09 8.05
N VAL A 392 4.81 3.97 7.73
CA VAL A 392 4.55 5.31 7.23
C VAL A 392 5.14 5.48 5.83
N VAL A 393 4.31 5.84 4.87
CA VAL A 393 4.74 6.25 3.54
C VAL A 393 5.15 7.72 3.58
N LYS A 394 6.33 8.02 3.04
CA LYS A 394 6.83 9.38 2.89
C LYS A 394 6.99 9.75 1.41
N PRO A 395 6.11 10.66 0.92
CA PRO A 395 6.10 11.09 -0.46
C PRO A 395 7.00 12.30 -0.72
N LYS A 396 7.25 12.58 -2.00
CA LYS A 396 7.80 13.84 -2.53
C LYS A 396 9.10 14.31 -1.86
N LEU A 397 9.97 13.35 -1.52
CA LEU A 397 11.32 13.61 -1.02
C LEU A 397 12.27 13.80 -2.21
N HIS A 398 13.15 14.79 -2.16
CA HIS A 398 14.14 15.04 -3.19
C HIS A 398 15.54 14.69 -2.68
N GLY A 399 16.03 13.50 -3.00
CA GLY A 399 17.41 13.08 -2.72
C GLY A 399 17.68 12.65 -1.26
N PRO A 400 18.90 12.18 -0.99
CA PRO A 400 19.23 11.46 0.25
C PRO A 400 19.17 12.34 1.51
N ASP A 401 19.45 13.64 1.42
CA ASP A 401 19.42 14.53 2.59
C ASP A 401 18.02 14.69 3.18
N GLU A 402 16.99 14.70 2.33
CA GLU A 402 15.60 14.75 2.78
C GLU A 402 15.11 13.40 3.34
N VAL A 403 15.67 12.30 2.84
CA VAL A 403 15.42 10.96 3.39
C VAL A 403 16.08 10.83 4.77
N ALA A 404 17.32 11.30 4.93
CA ALA A 404 17.99 11.36 6.23
C ALA A 404 17.24 12.26 7.22
N PHE A 405 16.79 13.44 6.78
CA PHE A 405 15.94 14.32 7.59
C PHE A 405 14.67 13.61 8.07
N THR A 406 14.03 12.84 7.19
CA THR A 406 12.84 12.05 7.51
C THR A 406 13.14 10.97 8.56
N ASP A 407 14.24 10.24 8.40
CA ASP A 407 14.71 9.24 9.39
C ASP A 407 14.93 9.87 10.77
N GLU A 408 15.62 11.02 10.81
CA GLU A 408 15.88 11.75 12.05
C GLU A 408 14.61 12.28 12.74
N VAL A 409 13.63 12.77 11.95
CA VAL A 409 12.32 13.20 12.47
C VAL A 409 11.61 12.03 13.14
N PHE A 410 11.57 10.85 12.50
CA PHE A 410 10.91 9.69 13.11
C PHE A 410 11.67 9.13 14.29
N ALA A 411 13.01 9.17 14.30
CA ALA A 411 13.79 8.84 15.48
C ALA A 411 13.45 9.76 16.67
N ALA A 412 13.27 11.06 16.41
CA ALA A 412 12.85 12.00 17.44
C ALA A 412 11.40 11.78 17.91
N VAL A 413 10.47 11.45 17.00
CA VAL A 413 9.09 11.10 17.34
C VAL A 413 9.03 9.82 18.19
N GLU A 414 9.80 8.79 17.84
CA GLU A 414 9.90 7.56 18.63
C GLU A 414 10.38 7.85 20.05
N ALA A 415 11.46 8.64 20.20
CA ALA A 415 11.96 9.04 21.51
C ALA A 415 10.93 9.88 22.29
N MET A 416 10.27 10.83 21.64
CA MET A 416 9.19 11.64 22.21
C MET A 416 8.08 10.76 22.79
N LEU A 417 7.71 9.69 22.07
CA LEU A 417 6.60 8.80 22.40
C LEU A 417 6.99 7.56 23.21
N ASP A 418 8.26 7.40 23.59
CA ASP A 418 8.77 6.19 24.27
C ASP A 418 8.55 4.91 23.46
N LEU A 419 8.87 4.97 22.17
CA LEU A 419 8.86 3.82 21.28
C LEU A 419 10.30 3.34 21.05
N PRO A 420 10.53 2.02 20.92
CA PRO A 420 11.82 1.50 20.47
C PRO A 420 12.28 2.15 19.16
N ALA A 421 13.60 2.28 19.00
CA ALA A 421 14.16 2.78 17.76
C ALA A 421 13.75 1.87 16.58
N ASN A 422 13.38 2.48 15.46
CA ASN A 422 12.91 1.79 14.25
C ASN A 422 11.58 1.04 14.40
N THR A 423 10.75 1.40 15.40
CA THR A 423 9.33 1.03 15.42
C THR A 423 8.61 1.57 14.18
N VAL A 424 8.93 2.80 13.76
CA VAL A 424 8.44 3.39 12.52
C VAL A 424 9.26 2.89 11.34
N ARG A 425 8.58 2.19 10.44
CA ARG A 425 9.09 1.70 9.15
C ARG A 425 8.66 2.63 8.03
N LEU A 426 9.56 2.89 7.08
CA LEU A 426 9.39 3.88 6.02
C LEU A 426 9.11 3.24 4.67
N GLY A 427 8.03 3.68 4.04
CA GLY A 427 7.81 3.54 2.62
C GLY A 427 8.34 4.75 1.87
N LEU A 428 9.41 4.57 1.09
CA LEU A 428 10.02 5.64 0.31
C LEU A 428 9.38 5.70 -1.08
N MET A 429 8.73 6.82 -1.39
CA MET A 429 8.28 7.08 -2.76
C MET A 429 9.47 7.52 -3.63
N ASP A 430 9.78 6.74 -4.65
CA ASP A 430 10.69 7.15 -5.72
C ASP A 430 9.86 7.87 -6.78
N GLU A 431 9.56 9.14 -6.52
CA GLU A 431 8.65 9.93 -7.36
C GLU A 431 9.16 11.33 -7.70
N GLU A 432 10.41 11.62 -7.35
CA GLU A 432 11.08 12.88 -7.66
C GLU A 432 12.42 12.57 -8.34
N ARG A 433 12.79 13.31 -9.38
CA ARG A 433 13.96 13.05 -10.23
C ARG A 433 15.26 13.00 -9.44
N ARG A 434 15.42 13.88 -8.43
CA ARG A 434 16.60 13.87 -7.56
C ARG A 434 16.65 12.64 -6.66
N THR A 435 15.50 12.07 -6.26
CA THR A 435 15.46 10.78 -5.57
C THR A 435 15.75 9.64 -6.53
N SER A 436 15.11 9.60 -7.70
CA SER A 436 15.35 8.55 -8.69
C SER A 436 16.80 8.47 -9.14
N ALA A 437 17.46 9.62 -9.31
CA ALA A 437 18.86 9.68 -9.72
C ALA A 437 19.81 9.19 -8.60
N ASN A 438 19.45 9.40 -7.34
CA ASN A 438 20.28 9.11 -6.17
C ASN A 438 19.72 7.98 -5.29
N LEU A 439 18.85 7.13 -5.84
CA LEU A 439 18.09 6.12 -5.07
C LEU A 439 18.97 5.23 -4.16
N PRO A 440 20.17 4.77 -4.58
CA PRO A 440 21.09 4.06 -3.68
C PRO A 440 21.42 4.84 -2.40
N ALA A 441 21.77 6.12 -2.53
CA ALA A 441 22.06 6.98 -1.38
C ALA A 441 20.80 7.24 -0.54
N CYS A 442 19.63 7.39 -1.17
CA CYS A 442 18.35 7.53 -0.46
C CYS A 442 18.03 6.29 0.38
N ILE A 443 18.21 5.09 -0.17
CA ILE A 443 18.01 3.83 0.57
C ILE A 443 19.01 3.73 1.73
N ALA A 444 20.28 4.08 1.51
CA ALA A 444 21.29 4.06 2.56
C ALA A 444 20.96 5.02 3.71
N ALA A 445 20.40 6.20 3.41
CA ALA A 445 20.05 7.22 4.39
C ALA A 445 18.96 6.80 5.40
N ALA A 446 18.12 5.82 5.06
CA ALA A 446 17.05 5.32 5.94
C ALA A 446 16.97 3.78 5.98
N GLY A 447 18.07 3.09 5.71
CA GLY A 447 18.08 1.64 5.49
C GLY A 447 17.53 0.81 6.66
N ALA A 448 17.71 1.28 7.90
CA ALA A 448 17.20 0.60 9.10
C ALA A 448 15.67 0.66 9.26
N ARG A 449 15.01 1.59 8.58
CA ARG A 449 13.55 1.77 8.62
C ARG A 449 12.85 1.28 7.37
N LEU A 450 13.58 1.13 6.26
CA LEU A 450 12.98 0.93 4.95
C LEU A 450 12.12 -0.35 4.89
N ALA A 451 10.85 -0.18 4.55
CA ALA A 451 9.85 -1.24 4.37
C ALA A 451 9.26 -1.27 2.96
N PHE A 452 9.39 -0.22 2.17
CA PHE A 452 9.22 -0.31 0.72
C PHE A 452 9.89 0.82 -0.05
N ILE A 453 10.14 0.58 -1.34
CA ILE A 453 10.33 1.61 -2.37
C ILE A 453 9.21 1.49 -3.42
N ASN A 454 8.70 2.60 -3.97
CA ASN A 454 7.62 2.53 -4.97
C ASN A 454 7.79 3.60 -6.05
N THR A 455 7.55 3.22 -7.31
CA THR A 455 7.55 4.16 -8.44
C THR A 455 6.23 4.95 -8.55
N GLY A 456 6.22 6.16 -7.96
CA GLY A 456 5.16 7.15 -8.11
C GLY A 456 5.21 7.89 -9.46
N PHE A 457 5.03 7.16 -10.56
CA PHE A 457 5.35 7.66 -11.91
C PHE A 457 4.61 8.94 -12.35
N LEU A 458 3.46 9.25 -11.76
CA LEU A 458 2.68 10.45 -12.09
C LEU A 458 3.37 11.73 -11.60
N ASP A 459 3.70 11.78 -10.30
CA ASP A 459 4.49 12.88 -9.72
C ASP A 459 5.86 12.95 -10.38
N ARG A 460 6.49 11.79 -10.60
CA ARG A 460 7.80 11.70 -11.28
C ARG A 460 7.78 12.33 -12.67
N THR A 461 6.68 12.18 -13.41
CA THR A 461 6.50 12.81 -14.72
C THR A 461 6.32 14.33 -14.56
N GLY A 462 5.59 14.77 -13.54
CA GLY A 462 5.46 16.19 -13.19
C GLY A 462 6.82 16.83 -12.88
N ASP A 463 7.65 16.18 -12.07
CA ASP A 463 8.99 16.67 -11.73
C ASP A 463 9.98 16.60 -12.89
N GLU A 464 9.87 15.60 -13.79
CA GLU A 464 10.67 15.60 -15.04
C GLU A 464 10.36 16.84 -15.87
N MET A 465 9.08 17.20 -15.98
CA MET A 465 8.64 18.38 -16.72
C MET A 465 9.07 19.68 -16.04
N HIS A 466 8.99 19.76 -14.71
CA HIS A 466 9.38 20.94 -13.94
C HIS A 466 10.89 21.15 -13.99
N THR A 467 11.67 20.10 -13.69
CA THR A 467 13.13 20.14 -13.67
C THR A 467 13.71 20.65 -14.99
N ALA A 468 13.18 20.15 -16.12
CA ALA A 468 13.66 20.49 -17.46
C ALA A 468 12.76 21.51 -18.18
N MET A 469 12.03 22.35 -17.44
CA MET A 469 11.08 23.33 -18.01
C MET A 469 11.74 24.25 -19.04
N GLU A 470 12.93 24.75 -18.75
CA GLU A 470 13.67 25.67 -19.63
C GLU A 470 14.42 24.96 -20.77
N ALA A 471 14.45 23.63 -20.78
CA ALA A 471 15.09 22.85 -21.84
C ALA A 471 14.30 22.90 -23.17
N GLY A 472 12.97 23.07 -23.10
CA GLY A 472 12.12 23.22 -24.27
C GLY A 472 10.78 22.50 -24.15
N ALA A 473 10.05 22.41 -25.27
CA ALA A 473 8.75 21.77 -25.32
C ALA A 473 8.85 20.25 -25.09
N MET A 474 8.11 19.76 -24.11
CA MET A 474 7.99 18.34 -23.80
C MET A 474 7.06 17.61 -24.80
N VAL A 475 7.24 16.29 -24.92
CA VAL A 475 6.29 15.43 -25.64
C VAL A 475 4.90 15.49 -25.00
N ARG A 476 3.87 15.08 -25.74
CA ARG A 476 2.50 15.06 -25.19
C ARG A 476 2.38 14.00 -24.09
N LYS A 477 1.44 14.22 -23.16
CA LYS A 477 1.21 13.32 -22.01
C LYS A 477 1.04 11.85 -22.39
N ALA A 478 0.33 11.54 -23.47
CA ALA A 478 0.10 10.16 -23.90
C ALA A 478 1.37 9.47 -24.45
N ASP A 479 2.35 10.26 -24.90
CA ASP A 479 3.61 9.80 -25.47
C ASP A 479 4.72 9.66 -24.40
N MET A 480 4.49 10.20 -23.19
CA MET A 480 5.44 10.10 -22.06
C MET A 480 5.74 8.65 -21.68
N LYS A 481 4.74 7.77 -21.73
CA LYS A 481 4.90 6.34 -21.40
C LYS A 481 5.88 5.59 -22.30
N ALA A 482 6.19 6.14 -23.47
CA ALA A 482 7.12 5.55 -24.44
C ALA A 482 8.51 6.20 -24.40
N GLN A 483 8.74 7.17 -23.51
CA GLN A 483 10.04 7.84 -23.44
C GLN A 483 11.07 6.96 -22.71
N PRO A 484 12.33 6.93 -23.17
CA PRO A 484 13.36 6.05 -22.59
C PRO A 484 13.60 6.27 -21.09
N TRP A 485 13.47 7.51 -20.61
CA TRP A 485 13.72 7.83 -19.21
C TRP A 485 12.75 7.12 -18.25
N LEU A 486 11.49 6.95 -18.65
CA LEU A 486 10.48 6.35 -17.78
C LEU A 486 10.74 4.86 -17.60
N GLN A 487 11.10 4.16 -18.67
CA GLN A 487 11.48 2.75 -18.57
C GLN A 487 12.76 2.57 -17.75
N ALA A 488 13.78 3.40 -17.98
CA ALA A 488 15.01 3.37 -17.19
C ALA A 488 14.75 3.63 -15.69
N TYR A 489 13.85 4.56 -15.37
CA TYR A 489 13.39 4.84 -14.01
C TYR A 489 12.71 3.61 -13.37
N GLU A 490 11.78 2.99 -14.07
CA GLU A 490 11.02 1.83 -13.59
C GLU A 490 11.90 0.59 -13.37
N ASP A 491 12.88 0.36 -14.25
CA ASP A 491 13.83 -0.75 -14.14
C ASP A 491 14.86 -0.46 -13.03
N ARG A 492 15.40 0.76 -12.97
CA ARG A 492 16.38 1.16 -11.94
C ARG A 492 15.84 1.04 -10.53
N ASN A 493 14.55 1.34 -10.31
CA ASN A 493 13.94 1.17 -8.99
C ASN A 493 14.01 -0.29 -8.51
N VAL A 494 13.68 -1.24 -9.39
CA VAL A 494 13.78 -2.67 -9.10
C VAL A 494 15.23 -3.09 -8.90
N ASP A 495 16.12 -2.74 -9.83
CA ASP A 495 17.52 -3.14 -9.80
C ASP A 495 18.21 -2.67 -8.51
N VAL A 496 18.01 -1.40 -8.14
CA VAL A 496 18.56 -0.82 -6.91
C VAL A 496 17.95 -1.47 -5.66
N GLY A 497 16.63 -1.74 -5.65
CA GLY A 497 15.98 -2.43 -4.54
C GLY A 497 16.52 -3.87 -4.34
N LEU A 498 16.71 -4.61 -5.43
CA LEU A 498 17.29 -5.95 -5.35
C LEU A 498 18.74 -5.91 -4.89
N ALA A 499 19.55 -4.99 -5.43
CA ALA A 499 20.94 -4.79 -5.02
C ALA A 499 21.06 -4.42 -3.53
N ALA A 500 20.13 -3.60 -3.02
CA ALA A 500 20.06 -3.22 -1.61
C ALA A 500 19.60 -4.35 -0.66
N GLY A 501 19.18 -5.49 -1.20
CA GLY A 501 18.71 -6.63 -0.41
C GLY A 501 17.28 -6.48 0.12
N LEU A 502 16.39 -5.77 -0.60
CA LEU A 502 15.01 -5.58 -0.16
C LEU A 502 14.17 -6.86 -0.19
N ARG A 503 14.50 -7.84 -1.03
CA ARG A 503 13.76 -9.12 -1.11
C ARG A 503 13.70 -9.80 0.27
N GLY A 504 12.49 -10.12 0.73
CA GLY A 504 12.27 -10.73 2.04
C GLY A 504 12.15 -9.73 3.20
N ARG A 505 12.41 -8.44 2.96
CA ARG A 505 12.57 -7.40 4.00
C ARG A 505 11.75 -6.14 3.76
N ALA A 506 11.46 -5.83 2.50
CA ALA A 506 10.73 -4.65 2.07
C ALA A 506 10.05 -4.92 0.73
N GLN A 507 9.01 -4.15 0.42
CA GLN A 507 8.36 -4.23 -0.88
C GLN A 507 9.12 -3.43 -1.95
N ILE A 508 9.11 -3.94 -3.18
CA ILE A 508 9.45 -3.19 -4.39
C ILE A 508 8.14 -2.96 -5.13
N GLY A 509 7.69 -1.72 -5.16
CA GLY A 509 6.35 -1.32 -5.59
C GLY A 509 6.32 -0.63 -6.95
N LYS A 510 5.20 -0.81 -7.67
CA LYS A 510 4.91 -0.07 -8.92
C LYS A 510 3.57 0.68 -8.87
N GLY A 511 3.43 1.67 -9.76
CA GLY A 511 2.34 2.63 -9.75
C GLY A 511 0.91 2.13 -9.99
N MET A 512 0.00 3.09 -9.88
CA MET A 512 -1.47 2.94 -9.90
C MET A 512 -2.02 2.53 -11.27
N TRP A 513 -3.05 1.67 -11.28
CA TRP A 513 -3.94 1.56 -12.44
C TRP A 513 -4.97 2.69 -12.45
N ALA A 514 -4.84 3.63 -13.39
CA ALA A 514 -5.63 4.86 -13.41
C ALA A 514 -6.89 4.82 -14.32
N ALA A 515 -7.33 3.65 -14.77
CA ALA A 515 -8.55 3.48 -15.58
C ALA A 515 -9.55 2.51 -14.91
N PRO A 516 -10.24 2.94 -13.83
CA PRO A 516 -10.97 2.04 -12.92
C PRO A 516 -12.02 1.13 -13.56
N ASP A 517 -12.60 1.54 -14.69
CA ASP A 517 -13.66 0.78 -15.37
C ASP A 517 -13.13 -0.13 -16.51
N ARG A 518 -11.81 -0.12 -16.79
CA ARG A 518 -11.16 -0.91 -17.85
C ARG A 518 -10.42 -2.12 -17.27
N MET A 519 -11.16 -3.01 -16.62
CA MET A 519 -10.60 -4.17 -15.92
C MET A 519 -10.09 -5.26 -16.87
N ALA A 520 -10.67 -5.43 -18.05
CA ALA A 520 -10.09 -6.31 -19.08
C ALA A 520 -8.68 -5.85 -19.48
N ALA A 521 -8.52 -4.56 -19.78
CA ALA A 521 -7.21 -4.00 -20.10
C ALA A 521 -6.24 -4.10 -18.91
N MET A 522 -6.73 -3.93 -17.68
CA MET A 522 -5.89 -4.12 -16.49
C MET A 522 -5.36 -5.56 -16.39
N LEU A 523 -6.20 -6.57 -16.65
CA LEU A 523 -5.79 -7.98 -16.64
C LEU A 523 -4.74 -8.27 -17.72
N ASP A 524 -4.84 -7.64 -18.89
CA ASP A 524 -3.87 -7.84 -19.96
C ASP A 524 -2.54 -7.10 -19.70
N GLU A 525 -2.60 -5.87 -19.21
CA GLU A 525 -1.43 -4.98 -19.14
C GLU A 525 -0.70 -5.06 -17.79
N LYS A 526 -1.43 -5.11 -16.67
CA LYS A 526 -0.85 -4.95 -15.33
C LYS A 526 -0.08 -6.19 -14.86
N VAL A 527 -0.16 -7.32 -15.56
CA VAL A 527 0.73 -8.48 -15.33
C VAL A 527 2.21 -8.11 -15.52
N GLY A 528 2.49 -7.06 -16.31
CA GLY A 528 3.84 -6.53 -16.46
C GLY A 528 4.49 -6.08 -15.16
N HIS A 529 3.72 -5.67 -14.14
CA HIS A 529 4.26 -5.24 -12.85
C HIS A 529 4.92 -6.39 -12.06
N PRO A 530 4.23 -7.50 -11.74
CA PRO A 530 4.89 -8.65 -11.10
C PRO A 530 5.95 -9.30 -12.01
N MET A 531 5.78 -9.31 -13.34
CA MET A 531 6.82 -9.80 -14.28
C MET A 531 8.11 -8.95 -14.24
N ALA A 532 8.00 -7.68 -13.87
CA ALA A 532 9.15 -6.81 -13.63
C ALA A 532 9.75 -6.97 -12.22
N GLY A 533 9.28 -7.93 -11.42
CA GLY A 533 9.80 -8.19 -10.08
C GLY A 533 9.20 -7.31 -8.98
N ALA A 534 8.12 -6.59 -9.25
CA ALA A 534 7.44 -5.80 -8.21
C ALA A 534 6.64 -6.73 -7.27
N SER A 535 6.94 -6.67 -5.97
CA SER A 535 6.21 -7.44 -4.95
C SER A 535 4.87 -6.81 -4.58
N CYS A 536 4.67 -5.53 -4.89
CA CYS A 536 3.36 -4.91 -4.82
C CYS A 536 3.12 -3.94 -5.97
N ALA A 537 1.84 -3.66 -6.25
CA ALA A 537 1.46 -2.62 -7.19
C ALA A 537 0.11 -2.01 -6.83
N TRP A 538 -0.04 -0.72 -7.13
CA TRP A 538 -1.21 0.04 -6.72
C TRP A 538 -2.43 -0.22 -7.59
N VAL A 539 -3.58 -0.39 -6.93
CA VAL A 539 -4.91 -0.59 -7.54
C VAL A 539 -5.92 0.39 -6.95
N PRO A 540 -6.94 0.84 -7.71
CA PRO A 540 -7.85 1.90 -7.28
C PRO A 540 -9.05 1.42 -6.46
N SER A 541 -9.30 0.11 -6.39
CA SER A 541 -10.50 -0.43 -5.73
C SER A 541 -10.30 -1.87 -5.24
N PRO A 542 -11.12 -2.34 -4.27
CA PRO A 542 -11.16 -3.75 -3.86
C PRO A 542 -11.42 -4.72 -5.03
N THR A 543 -12.28 -4.34 -5.98
CA THR A 543 -12.56 -5.14 -7.18
C THR A 543 -11.32 -5.28 -8.06
N ALA A 544 -10.62 -4.17 -8.32
CA ALA A 544 -9.38 -4.19 -9.09
C ALA A 544 -8.28 -4.99 -8.37
N ALA A 545 -8.21 -4.92 -7.03
CA ALA A 545 -7.31 -5.75 -6.24
C ALA A 545 -7.59 -7.24 -6.43
N THR A 546 -8.86 -7.65 -6.39
CA THR A 546 -9.27 -9.06 -6.55
C THR A 546 -8.85 -9.59 -7.92
N LEU A 547 -9.08 -8.83 -8.99
CA LEU A 547 -8.63 -9.21 -10.33
C LEU A 547 -7.11 -9.22 -10.44
N HIS A 548 -6.43 -8.21 -9.89
CA HIS A 548 -4.98 -8.11 -9.96
C HIS A 548 -4.27 -9.21 -9.16
N ALA A 549 -4.86 -9.71 -8.07
CA ALA A 549 -4.34 -10.85 -7.30
C ALA A 549 -4.09 -12.09 -8.19
N THR A 550 -4.90 -12.26 -9.23
CA THR A 550 -4.74 -13.36 -10.21
C THR A 550 -3.40 -13.28 -10.96
N HIS A 551 -2.80 -12.09 -11.11
CA HIS A 551 -1.46 -11.94 -11.68
C HIS A 551 -0.37 -12.49 -10.76
N TYR A 552 -0.52 -12.34 -9.45
CA TYR A 552 0.45 -12.83 -8.47
C TYR A 552 0.35 -14.35 -8.28
N HIS A 553 -0.79 -14.96 -8.58
CA HIS A 553 -0.86 -16.42 -8.74
C HIS A 553 -0.27 -16.88 -10.08
N ARG A 554 -0.31 -16.07 -11.15
CA ARG A 554 0.32 -16.42 -12.44
C ARG A 554 1.83 -16.24 -12.45
N VAL A 555 2.36 -15.32 -11.65
CA VAL A 555 3.76 -14.95 -11.62
C VAL A 555 4.32 -15.19 -10.23
N ASP A 556 5.26 -16.13 -10.09
CA ASP A 556 6.08 -16.24 -8.90
C ASP A 556 7.06 -15.07 -8.85
N VAL A 557 6.70 -14.02 -8.11
CA VAL A 557 7.49 -12.80 -8.00
C VAL A 557 8.83 -13.07 -7.31
N GLU A 558 8.88 -14.01 -6.36
CA GLU A 558 10.14 -14.34 -5.67
C GLU A 558 11.13 -14.98 -6.64
N ALA A 559 10.68 -15.99 -7.41
CA ALA A 559 11.48 -16.58 -8.48
C ALA A 559 11.89 -15.50 -9.50
N ARG A 560 10.97 -14.61 -9.88
CA ARG A 560 11.28 -13.54 -10.84
C ARG A 560 12.34 -12.56 -10.33
N GLN A 561 12.28 -12.18 -9.06
CA GLN A 561 13.30 -11.34 -8.43
C GLN A 561 14.66 -12.05 -8.33
N GLN A 562 14.69 -13.37 -8.12
CA GLN A 562 15.93 -14.16 -8.19
C GLN A 562 16.57 -14.11 -9.58
N GLU A 563 15.76 -14.25 -10.64
CA GLU A 563 16.23 -14.15 -12.02
C GLU A 563 16.77 -12.75 -12.34
N LEU A 564 16.08 -11.70 -11.90
CA LEU A 564 16.47 -10.30 -12.15
C LEU A 564 17.76 -9.92 -11.42
N ALA A 565 17.93 -10.36 -10.16
CA ALA A 565 19.12 -10.07 -9.37
C ALA A 565 20.39 -10.74 -9.91
N GLY A 566 20.26 -11.76 -10.77
CA GLY A 566 21.39 -12.45 -11.40
C GLY A 566 21.86 -11.88 -12.74
N ARG A 567 21.29 -10.75 -13.20
CA ARG A 567 21.56 -10.17 -14.52
C ARG A 567 22.73 -9.21 -14.56
#